data_AF-A0A7G9RD99-F1
#
_entry.id   AF-A0A7G9RD99-F1
#
_cell.length_a   1.000
_cell.length_b   1.000
_cell.length_c   1.000
_cell.angle_alpha   90.00
_cell.angle_beta   90.00
_cell.angle_gamma   90.00
#
_symmetry.space_group_name_H-M   'P 1'
#
loop_
_entity.id
_entity.type
_entity.pdbx_description
1 polymer ?
#
loop_
_entity_poly.entity_id
_entity_poly.type
_entity_poly.pdbx_seq_one_letter_code
_entity_poly.pdbx_strand_id
1 'polypeptide(L)'
;METLLGIAVLVVLVWVFARTRRSSSEHVPKRALQVSPFRTEIDTAVSRDYAMTVPGGELRKIHRKTTKEHVPPAPSGRAVEAWSPRTQQLEVAGEWYRAENLRTLFTRRAKVSEAGAEMRLEAVLVPDPFNPFDRRAVAVFVDGLHVGYMERSDAAAYHSAIASLPGAELAVPSRQWLRGTAQDTWARVTLSLPKPDRLCCPNPTADSCVVLAPGSTIQVTREEQYMEHLASLLARFGSETVVAASLRAAIEQRPRSTVEVVAVDIDGQQVGILSPTQTANFLPLVRRAESEGRNLICRASLRGNSLKVDVALHARKAHELDDVELEQLFATSRI
;
A
#
# COMPACT_ATOMS: atom_id res chain seq x y z
N MET A 1 19.33 65.85 53.34
CA MET A 1 20.26 65.22 54.30
C MET A 1 20.49 63.81 53.77
N GLU A 2 21.44 63.62 52.85
CA GLU A 2 22.87 63.33 53.15
C GLU A 2 22.98 62.11 54.08
N THR A 3 23.61 60.97 53.77
CA THR A 3 24.87 60.64 53.07
C THR A 3 24.84 59.12 52.79
N LEU A 4 25.11 58.64 51.57
CA LEU A 4 26.39 58.13 51.04
C LEU A 4 26.93 56.81 51.64
N LEU A 5 26.98 55.81 50.75
CA LEU A 5 28.15 54.98 50.38
C LEU A 5 28.67 53.91 51.35
N GLY A 6 28.75 52.67 50.87
CA GLY A 6 29.87 51.80 51.26
C GLY A 6 29.71 50.29 51.05
N ILE A 7 30.48 49.79 50.10
CA ILE A 7 31.20 48.49 50.12
C ILE A 7 30.52 47.31 49.42
N ALA A 8 31.03 47.08 48.21
CA ALA A 8 31.01 45.82 47.48
C ALA A 8 32.10 44.85 48.00
N VAL A 9 31.91 43.57 47.65
CA VAL A 9 32.90 42.48 47.57
C VAL A 9 33.28 41.81 48.89
N LEU A 10 32.88 40.53 49.10
CA LEU A 10 33.78 39.38 49.36
C LEU A 10 33.01 38.06 49.63
N VAL A 11 33.54 36.94 49.09
CA VAL A 11 33.37 35.53 49.57
C VAL A 11 31.99 34.89 49.29
N VAL A 12 31.72 34.20 48.19
CA VAL A 12 32.31 32.93 47.70
C VAL A 12 32.52 31.90 48.81
N LEU A 13 31.74 30.82 48.75
CA LEU A 13 31.96 29.50 49.35
C LEU A 13 31.45 29.23 50.78
N VAL A 14 30.47 28.32 50.79
CA VAL A 14 30.24 27.23 51.77
C VAL A 14 29.36 27.59 52.96
N TRP A 15 28.08 27.29 52.81
CA TRP A 15 27.47 26.27 53.66
C TRP A 15 26.56 25.35 52.82
N VAL A 16 27.14 24.20 52.51
CA VAL A 16 26.49 22.99 52.01
C VAL A 16 25.87 22.29 53.21
N PHE A 17 24.57 21.95 53.19
CA PHE A 17 24.03 20.61 53.49
C PHE A 17 22.49 20.60 53.60
N ALA A 18 21.82 20.31 52.48
CA ALA A 18 20.61 19.47 52.43
C ALA A 18 20.45 18.98 50.99
N ARG A 19 21.16 17.90 50.71
CA ARG A 19 21.31 17.22 49.44
C ARG A 19 20.16 16.23 49.27
N THR A 20 19.12 16.57 48.52
CA THR A 20 18.19 15.57 47.97
C THR A 20 18.62 15.22 46.55
N ARG A 21 18.84 13.92 46.36
CA ARG A 21 19.43 13.29 45.18
C ARG A 21 18.51 13.35 43.95
N ARG A 22 19.18 13.49 42.80
CA ARG A 22 18.71 13.16 41.44
C ARG A 22 17.87 11.87 41.39
N SER A 23 16.81 11.92 40.60
CA SER A 23 16.62 10.94 39.52
C SER A 23 16.16 11.69 38.28
N SER A 24 17.04 11.73 37.28
CA SER A 24 16.75 12.19 35.94
C SER A 24 15.67 11.31 35.31
N SER A 25 14.59 11.91 34.82
CA SER A 25 13.79 11.31 33.76
C SER A 25 13.97 12.20 32.53
N GLU A 26 14.86 11.78 31.64
CA GLU A 26 14.98 12.30 30.30
C GLU A 26 13.59 12.34 29.66
N HIS A 27 13.12 13.54 29.34
CA HIS A 27 12.01 13.71 28.42
C HIS A 27 12.49 13.29 27.02
N VAL A 28 12.29 12.02 26.70
CA VAL A 28 12.31 11.55 25.31
C VAL A 28 11.16 12.26 24.60
N PRO A 29 11.41 13.12 23.60
CA PRO A 29 10.32 13.74 22.86
C PRO A 29 9.52 12.62 22.19
N LYS A 30 8.20 12.62 22.43
CA LYS A 30 7.25 11.78 21.71
C LYS A 30 7.40 12.10 20.22
N ARG A 31 8.12 11.25 19.50
CA ARG A 31 8.23 11.28 18.05
C ARG A 31 6.80 11.15 17.53
N ALA A 32 6.24 12.27 17.06
CA ALA A 32 4.98 12.27 16.35
C ALA A 32 5.14 11.26 15.20
N LEU A 33 4.34 10.20 15.20
CA LEU A 33 4.22 9.36 14.01
C LEU A 33 3.77 10.30 12.89
N GLN A 34 4.67 10.57 11.95
CA GLN A 34 4.33 11.24 10.70
C GLN A 34 3.16 10.48 10.09
N VAL A 35 2.03 11.17 10.02
CA VAL A 35 0.82 10.69 9.35
C VAL A 35 1.16 10.71 7.86
N SER A 36 1.34 9.52 7.29
CA SER A 36 1.53 9.33 5.86
C SER A 36 0.31 9.91 5.09
N PRO A 37 0.51 10.66 3.98
CA PRO A 37 -0.55 11.37 3.25
C PRO A 37 -1.61 10.47 2.58
N PHE A 38 -1.49 9.14 2.71
CA PHE A 38 -2.37 8.12 2.13
C PHE A 38 -3.81 8.08 2.69
N ARG A 39 -4.16 8.91 3.69
CA ARG A 39 -5.48 8.86 4.33
C ARG A 39 -6.60 9.50 3.52
N THR A 40 -6.31 10.43 2.61
CA THR A 40 -7.35 11.25 1.97
C THR A 40 -7.87 10.68 0.65
N GLU A 41 -7.09 9.85 -0.05
CA GLU A 41 -7.50 9.21 -1.32
C GLU A 41 -8.37 7.95 -1.10
N ILE A 42 -8.39 7.41 0.12
CA ILE A 42 -9.23 6.26 0.48
C ILE A 42 -10.72 6.61 0.39
N ASP A 43 -11.13 7.87 0.59
CA ASP A 43 -12.57 8.21 0.66
C ASP A 43 -13.23 8.43 -0.71
N THR A 44 -12.50 8.88 -1.74
CA THR A 44 -13.14 9.26 -3.03
C THR A 44 -13.28 8.10 -4.02
N ALA A 45 -12.37 7.12 -3.99
CA ALA A 45 -12.55 5.87 -4.76
C ALA A 45 -13.62 4.95 -4.13
N VAL A 46 -13.80 5.07 -2.82
CA VAL A 46 -14.74 4.29 -2.01
C VAL A 46 -16.19 4.65 -2.32
N SER A 47 -16.58 5.91 -2.49
CA SER A 47 -18.01 6.26 -2.68
C SER A 47 -18.69 5.66 -3.92
N ARG A 48 -17.96 5.15 -4.92
CA ARG A 48 -18.56 4.52 -6.12
C ARG A 48 -18.84 3.02 -5.95
N ASP A 49 -18.19 2.36 -4.98
CA ASP A 49 -18.18 0.89 -4.86
C ASP A 49 -19.10 0.33 -3.75
N TYR A 50 -19.65 1.18 -2.87
CA TYR A 50 -20.49 0.75 -1.72
C TYR A 50 -21.97 0.45 -2.07
N ALA A 51 -22.36 0.39 -3.35
CA ALA A 51 -23.73 0.04 -3.74
C ALA A 51 -23.99 -1.48 -3.85
N MET A 52 -22.99 -2.33 -3.55
CA MET A 52 -23.15 -3.79 -3.59
C MET A 52 -23.35 -4.36 -2.18
N THR A 53 -24.59 -4.72 -1.87
CA THR A 53 -24.96 -5.47 -0.66
C THR A 53 -24.44 -6.91 -0.78
N VAL A 54 -23.42 -7.28 -0.01
CA VAL A 54 -22.97 -8.68 0.13
C VAL A 54 -23.85 -9.37 1.19
N PRO A 55 -24.31 -10.62 0.99
CA PRO A 55 -25.04 -11.37 2.02
C PRO A 55 -24.16 -11.55 3.26
N GLY A 56 -24.67 -11.17 4.43
CA GLY A 56 -23.93 -11.27 5.69
C GLY A 56 -23.64 -12.73 6.06
N GLY A 57 -22.36 -13.11 6.09
CA GLY A 57 -21.92 -14.33 6.76
C GLY A 57 -22.38 -14.34 8.23
N GLU A 58 -22.88 -15.50 8.67
CA GLU A 58 -23.55 -15.69 9.96
C GLU A 58 -22.59 -15.43 11.15
N LEU A 59 -22.98 -14.56 12.07
CA LEU A 59 -22.19 -14.22 13.27
C LEU A 59 -22.22 -15.40 14.26
N ARG A 60 -21.08 -16.06 14.50
CA ARG A 60 -20.99 -17.23 15.38
C ARG A 60 -20.47 -16.90 16.78
N LYS A 61 -21.13 -17.39 17.83
CA LYS A 61 -20.68 -17.32 19.25
C LYS A 61 -19.52 -18.29 19.49
N ILE A 62 -18.49 -17.86 20.22
CA ILE A 62 -17.15 -18.48 20.17
C ILE A 62 -16.78 -19.15 21.52
N HIS A 63 -16.69 -20.50 21.52
CA HIS A 63 -15.91 -21.36 22.44
C HIS A 63 -14.44 -20.97 22.74
N ARG A 64 -13.76 -21.36 23.82
CA ARG A 64 -12.27 -21.38 23.88
C ARG A 64 -11.77 -22.84 23.82
N LYS A 65 -10.88 -23.19 22.88
CA LYS A 65 -10.20 -24.50 22.84
C LYS A 65 -8.71 -24.29 22.57
N THR A 66 -7.87 -24.81 23.47
CA THR A 66 -6.40 -24.73 23.44
C THR A 66 -5.82 -25.88 22.61
N THR A 67 -5.12 -25.58 21.52
CA THR A 67 -4.32 -26.53 20.73
C THR A 67 -2.89 -26.02 20.65
N LYS A 68 -1.89 -26.94 20.64
CA LYS A 68 -0.45 -26.63 20.47
C LYS A 68 -0.29 -25.60 19.36
N GLU A 69 0.20 -24.42 19.72
CA GLU A 69 0.06 -23.23 18.90
C GLU A 69 1.21 -23.15 17.89
N HIS A 70 0.95 -23.61 16.67
CA HIS A 70 1.81 -23.29 15.53
C HIS A 70 1.88 -21.77 15.37
N VAL A 71 3.09 -21.24 15.20
CA VAL A 71 3.35 -19.82 15.02
C VAL A 71 3.73 -19.62 13.55
N PRO A 72 2.93 -18.89 12.75
CA PRO A 72 3.28 -18.60 11.37
C PRO A 72 4.50 -17.67 11.28
N PRO A 73 5.18 -17.62 10.12
CA PRO A 73 6.21 -16.62 9.87
C PRO A 73 5.65 -15.20 10.06
N ALA A 74 6.35 -14.38 10.83
CA ALA A 74 5.97 -12.98 11.03
C ALA A 74 6.34 -12.15 9.78
N PRO A 75 5.59 -11.06 9.49
CA PRO A 75 5.95 -10.13 8.42
C PRO A 75 7.37 -9.59 8.62
N SER A 76 8.19 -9.67 7.57
CA SER A 76 9.55 -9.13 7.49
C SER A 76 9.58 -7.63 7.19
N GLY A 77 8.42 -7.03 6.88
CA GLY A 77 8.32 -5.62 6.50
C GLY A 77 8.64 -5.38 5.03
N ARG A 78 8.60 -6.44 4.21
CA ARG A 78 8.87 -6.41 2.77
C ARG A 78 7.60 -6.63 1.94
N ALA A 79 6.44 -6.45 2.56
CA ALA A 79 5.14 -6.57 1.91
C ALA A 79 5.05 -5.64 0.70
N VAL A 80 4.57 -6.19 -0.41
CA VAL A 80 4.29 -5.43 -1.63
C VAL A 80 2.78 -5.25 -1.79
N GLU A 81 2.39 -4.20 -2.48
CA GLU A 81 0.99 -4.04 -2.91
C GLU A 81 0.66 -4.96 -4.08
N ALA A 82 -0.62 -5.31 -4.20
CA ALA A 82 -1.11 -5.99 -5.40
C ALA A 82 -1.02 -5.05 -6.62
N TRP A 83 -0.66 -5.63 -7.76
CA TRP A 83 -0.53 -4.89 -9.02
C TRP A 83 -1.88 -4.34 -9.50
N SER A 84 -2.92 -5.18 -9.52
CA SER A 84 -4.23 -4.83 -10.07
C SER A 84 -5.21 -4.30 -9.00
N PRO A 85 -6.24 -3.54 -9.41
CA PRO A 85 -7.32 -3.12 -8.52
C PRO A 85 -8.03 -4.28 -7.83
N ARG A 86 -8.49 -4.02 -6.61
CA ARG A 86 -9.14 -5.00 -5.74
C ARG A 86 -10.52 -5.35 -6.29
N THR A 87 -10.81 -6.63 -6.48
CA THR A 87 -12.09 -7.11 -7.05
C THR A 87 -12.75 -8.19 -6.21
N GLN A 88 -12.11 -8.65 -5.14
CA GLN A 88 -12.60 -9.71 -4.26
C GLN A 88 -12.68 -9.20 -2.81
N GLN A 89 -13.68 -9.70 -2.09
CA GLN A 89 -13.75 -9.60 -0.64
C GLN A 89 -13.70 -11.01 -0.06
N LEU A 90 -12.66 -11.30 0.72
CA LEU A 90 -12.43 -12.62 1.31
C LEU A 90 -12.55 -12.53 2.83
N GLU A 91 -13.14 -13.55 3.44
CA GLU A 91 -13.22 -13.66 4.89
C GLU A 91 -11.99 -14.37 5.44
N VAL A 92 -11.51 -13.86 6.58
CA VAL A 92 -10.49 -14.54 7.37
C VAL A 92 -11.15 -15.70 8.12
N ALA A 93 -10.37 -16.74 8.39
CA ALA A 93 -10.73 -17.88 9.19
C ALA A 93 -9.83 -17.99 10.43
N GLY A 94 -10.35 -18.61 11.48
CA GLY A 94 -9.57 -18.91 12.69
C GLY A 94 -9.37 -17.70 13.62
N GLU A 95 -10.12 -16.61 13.44
CA GLU A 95 -10.08 -15.44 14.32
C GLU A 95 -10.40 -15.80 15.78
N TRP A 96 -11.15 -16.89 15.99
CA TRP A 96 -11.37 -17.55 17.28
C TRP A 96 -10.07 -17.68 18.07
N TYR A 97 -9.02 -18.23 17.44
CA TYR A 97 -7.77 -18.56 18.15
C TYR A 97 -6.96 -17.31 18.48
N ARG A 98 -7.41 -16.14 17.99
CA ARG A 98 -6.69 -14.86 18.02
C ARG A 98 -7.53 -13.74 18.64
N ALA A 99 -8.57 -14.07 19.41
CA ALA A 99 -9.44 -13.08 20.05
C ALA A 99 -8.68 -12.06 20.92
N GLU A 100 -7.63 -12.49 21.64
CA GLU A 100 -6.78 -11.58 22.44
C GLU A 100 -5.99 -10.59 21.57
N ASN A 101 -5.47 -11.05 20.44
CA ASN A 101 -4.78 -10.18 19.46
C ASN A 101 -5.75 -9.16 18.86
N LEU A 102 -6.97 -9.58 18.52
CA LEU A 102 -8.00 -8.68 18.00
C LEU A 102 -8.47 -7.67 19.07
N ARG A 103 -8.67 -8.08 20.32
CA ARG A 103 -8.97 -7.16 21.43
C ARG A 103 -7.84 -6.16 21.65
N THR A 104 -6.58 -6.61 21.56
CA THR A 104 -5.39 -5.76 21.65
C THR A 104 -5.35 -4.75 20.50
N LEU A 105 -5.61 -5.19 19.27
CA LEU A 105 -5.68 -4.34 18.08
C LEU A 105 -6.71 -3.22 18.27
N PHE A 106 -7.92 -3.57 18.72
CA PHE A 106 -8.97 -2.59 18.96
C PHE A 106 -8.63 -1.67 20.13
N THR A 107 -8.12 -2.17 21.26
CA THR A 107 -7.79 -1.31 22.42
C THR A 107 -6.79 -0.21 22.08
N ARG A 108 -5.87 -0.45 21.14
CA ARG A 108 -4.89 0.54 20.67
C ARG A 108 -5.47 1.65 19.82
N ARG A 109 -6.64 1.44 19.21
CA ARG A 109 -7.12 2.24 18.06
C ARG A 109 -8.58 2.67 18.15
N ALA A 110 -9.43 1.98 18.91
CA ALA A 110 -10.87 2.25 19.03
C ALA A 110 -11.44 1.79 20.39
N LYS A 111 -12.52 2.43 20.84
CA LYS A 111 -13.32 1.92 21.98
C LYS A 111 -14.30 0.87 21.48
N VAL A 112 -14.18 -0.36 21.96
CA VAL A 112 -15.14 -1.44 21.69
C VAL A 112 -16.39 -1.20 22.53
N SER A 113 -17.54 -1.02 21.88
CA SER A 113 -18.84 -0.91 22.54
C SER A 113 -19.63 -2.23 22.42
N GLU A 114 -20.74 -2.36 23.14
CA GLU A 114 -21.65 -3.51 22.98
C GLU A 114 -22.29 -3.58 21.59
N ALA A 115 -22.35 -2.46 20.85
CA ALA A 115 -22.77 -2.42 19.44
C ALA A 115 -21.67 -2.91 18.48
N GLY A 116 -20.47 -3.20 19.00
CA GLY A 116 -19.28 -3.47 18.22
C GLY A 116 -18.53 -2.19 17.84
N ALA A 117 -17.37 -2.40 17.23
CA ALA A 117 -16.53 -1.37 16.64
C ALA A 117 -16.00 -1.88 15.30
N GLU A 118 -15.75 -0.95 14.40
CA GLU A 118 -15.18 -1.22 13.07
C GLU A 118 -13.93 -0.38 12.86
N MET A 119 -12.94 -0.97 12.21
CA MET A 119 -11.75 -0.27 11.74
C MET A 119 -11.40 -0.73 10.33
N ARG A 120 -10.72 0.14 9.59
CA ARG A 120 -10.08 -0.19 8.32
C ARG A 120 -8.59 -0.01 8.50
N LEU A 121 -7.86 -1.10 8.34
CA LEU A 121 -6.41 -1.14 8.49
C LEU A 121 -5.82 -2.00 7.36
N GLU A 122 -4.55 -1.81 7.09
CA GLU A 122 -3.82 -2.71 6.20
C GLU A 122 -3.57 -4.05 6.90
N ALA A 123 -3.77 -5.13 6.16
CA ALA A 123 -3.34 -6.47 6.53
C ALA A 123 -2.15 -6.89 5.67
N VAL A 124 -1.24 -7.67 6.26
CA VAL A 124 -0.16 -8.35 5.55
C VAL A 124 -0.46 -9.84 5.51
N LEU A 125 -0.46 -10.40 4.30
CA LEU A 125 -0.67 -11.81 4.02
C LEU A 125 0.69 -12.49 3.85
N VAL A 126 0.92 -13.57 4.61
CA VAL A 126 2.20 -14.29 4.64
C VAL A 126 1.95 -15.80 4.43
N PRO A 127 2.50 -16.43 3.38
CA PRO A 127 2.44 -17.88 3.19
C PRO A 127 3.09 -18.62 4.37
N ASP A 128 2.43 -19.67 4.86
CA ASP A 128 2.87 -20.51 5.97
C ASP A 128 3.03 -21.97 5.49
N PRO A 129 4.03 -22.26 4.64
CA PRO A 129 4.19 -23.58 4.02
C PRO A 129 4.52 -24.70 5.00
N PHE A 130 4.95 -24.33 6.22
CA PHE A 130 5.30 -25.25 7.31
C PHE A 130 4.14 -25.47 8.29
N ASN A 131 2.96 -24.92 8.00
CA ASN A 131 1.78 -25.15 8.83
C ASN A 131 1.44 -26.65 8.88
N PRO A 132 1.26 -27.24 10.08
CA PRO A 132 1.02 -28.67 10.22
C PRO A 132 -0.35 -29.12 9.72
N PHE A 133 -1.31 -28.21 9.55
CA PHE A 133 -2.68 -28.51 9.15
C PHE A 133 -2.93 -28.27 7.65
N ASP A 134 -2.25 -27.27 7.07
CA ASP A 134 -2.37 -26.94 5.66
C ASP A 134 -1.10 -26.28 5.09
N ARG A 135 -0.37 -27.00 4.23
CA ARG A 135 0.84 -26.49 3.57
C ARG A 135 0.61 -25.31 2.62
N ARG A 136 -0.66 -24.97 2.32
CA ARG A 136 -1.03 -23.78 1.55
C ARG A 136 -1.62 -22.67 2.42
N ALA A 137 -1.52 -22.77 3.75
CA ALA A 137 -2.02 -21.76 4.65
C ALA A 137 -1.40 -20.39 4.36
N VAL A 138 -2.21 -19.34 4.46
CA VAL A 138 -1.77 -17.95 4.35
C VAL A 138 -2.18 -17.23 5.63
N ALA A 139 -1.21 -16.85 6.46
CA ALA A 139 -1.42 -16.13 7.70
C ALA A 139 -1.75 -14.66 7.42
N VAL A 140 -2.61 -14.08 8.25
CA VAL A 140 -3.10 -12.71 8.14
C VAL A 140 -2.65 -11.93 9.36
N PHE A 141 -1.89 -10.86 9.12
CA PHE A 141 -1.40 -9.96 10.17
C PHE A 141 -1.99 -8.57 10.02
N VAL A 142 -2.34 -7.92 11.13
CA VAL A 142 -2.77 -6.51 11.16
C VAL A 142 -2.01 -5.81 12.29
N ASP A 143 -1.32 -4.72 11.98
CA ASP A 143 -0.46 -3.98 12.94
C ASP A 143 0.55 -4.91 13.67
N GLY A 144 1.12 -5.86 12.92
CA GLY A 144 2.06 -6.88 13.42
C GLY A 144 1.43 -8.01 14.23
N LEU A 145 0.11 -7.99 14.46
CA LEU A 145 -0.59 -9.02 15.23
C LEU A 145 -1.21 -10.07 14.29
N HIS A 146 -0.95 -11.35 14.54
CA HIS A 146 -1.57 -12.45 13.81
C HIS A 146 -3.07 -12.52 14.17
N VAL A 147 -3.95 -12.23 13.21
CA VAL A 147 -5.41 -12.16 13.43
C VAL A 147 -6.17 -13.39 12.92
N GLY A 148 -5.53 -14.22 12.09
CA GLY A 148 -6.12 -15.45 11.58
C GLY A 148 -5.41 -15.93 10.31
N TYR A 149 -6.02 -16.85 9.60
CA TYR A 149 -5.57 -17.35 8.31
C TYR A 149 -6.61 -17.02 7.23
N MET A 150 -6.20 -16.95 5.97
CA MET A 150 -7.14 -16.99 4.86
C MET A 150 -7.97 -18.29 4.92
N GLU A 151 -9.23 -18.25 4.50
CA GLU A 151 -10.08 -19.45 4.39
C GLU A 151 -9.39 -20.50 3.51
N ARG A 152 -9.57 -21.80 3.81
CA ARG A 152 -8.77 -22.88 3.21
C ARG A 152 -8.85 -22.93 1.69
N SER A 153 -10.04 -22.71 1.12
CA SER A 153 -10.24 -22.74 -0.33
C SER A 153 -9.58 -21.52 -1.00
N ASP A 154 -9.67 -20.36 -0.38
CA ASP A 154 -8.97 -19.15 -0.83
C ASP A 154 -7.46 -19.30 -0.70
N ALA A 155 -6.96 -19.80 0.43
CA ALA A 155 -5.55 -20.04 0.67
C ALA A 155 -4.96 -20.99 -0.40
N ALA A 156 -5.71 -22.03 -0.78
CA ALA A 156 -5.32 -22.93 -1.86
C ALA A 156 -5.17 -22.23 -3.23
N ALA A 157 -5.93 -21.16 -3.49
CA ALA A 157 -5.86 -20.37 -4.71
C ALA A 157 -4.78 -19.28 -4.67
N TYR A 158 -4.59 -18.62 -3.52
CA TYR A 158 -3.71 -17.45 -3.39
C TYR A 158 -2.28 -17.79 -2.96
N HIS A 159 -2.05 -18.90 -2.24
CA HIS A 159 -0.76 -19.19 -1.62
C HIS A 159 0.42 -19.08 -2.59
N SER A 160 0.35 -19.77 -3.74
CA SER A 160 1.45 -19.76 -4.71
C SER A 160 1.68 -18.39 -5.34
N ALA A 161 0.60 -17.62 -5.55
CA ALA A 161 0.68 -16.28 -6.13
C ALA A 161 1.27 -15.27 -5.14
N ILE A 162 0.99 -15.41 -3.84
CA ILE A 162 1.61 -14.57 -2.79
C ILE A 162 3.06 -15.00 -2.56
N ALA A 163 3.35 -16.30 -2.56
CA ALA A 163 4.70 -16.83 -2.35
C ALA A 163 5.69 -16.45 -3.47
N SER A 164 5.20 -16.12 -4.67
CA SER A 164 6.04 -15.65 -5.78
C SER A 164 6.30 -14.15 -5.76
N LEU A 165 5.66 -13.40 -4.87
CA LEU A 165 5.92 -11.96 -4.72
C LEU A 165 7.31 -11.72 -4.10
N PRO A 166 7.92 -10.56 -4.38
CA PRO A 166 9.09 -10.11 -3.63
C PRO A 166 8.81 -10.14 -2.13
N GLY A 167 9.67 -10.80 -1.35
CA GLY A 167 9.49 -10.95 0.10
C GLY A 167 8.42 -11.94 0.53
N ALA A 168 7.68 -12.56 -0.40
CA ALA A 168 6.55 -13.46 -0.11
C ALA A 168 5.49 -12.86 0.83
N GLU A 169 5.23 -11.56 0.71
CA GLU A 169 4.31 -10.81 1.57
C GLU A 169 3.43 -9.89 0.73
N LEU A 170 2.11 -9.93 0.94
CA LEU A 170 1.16 -9.06 0.25
C LEU A 170 0.46 -8.12 1.24
N ALA A 171 0.58 -6.81 1.02
CA ALA A 171 -0.19 -5.81 1.73
C ALA A 171 -1.56 -5.60 1.06
N VAL A 172 -2.64 -5.70 1.84
CA VAL A 172 -4.01 -5.54 1.37
C VAL A 172 -4.84 -4.72 2.35
N PRO A 173 -5.75 -3.85 1.87
CA PRO A 173 -6.76 -3.25 2.75
C PRO A 173 -7.62 -4.33 3.40
N SER A 174 -7.97 -4.09 4.66
CA SER A 174 -8.84 -4.99 5.40
C SER A 174 -9.77 -4.22 6.34
N ARG A 175 -10.95 -4.79 6.55
CA ARG A 175 -11.97 -4.29 7.46
C ARG A 175 -12.04 -5.24 8.65
N GLN A 176 -11.75 -4.72 9.83
CA GLN A 176 -11.92 -5.45 11.09
C GLN A 176 -13.20 -4.98 11.74
N TRP A 177 -14.05 -5.92 12.12
CA TRP A 177 -15.20 -5.68 12.98
C TRP A 177 -15.06 -6.53 14.23
N LEU A 178 -15.31 -5.93 15.39
CA LEU A 178 -15.26 -6.63 16.66
C LEU A 178 -16.36 -6.16 17.58
N ARG A 179 -17.05 -7.12 18.19
CA ARG A 179 -17.97 -6.93 19.30
C ARG A 179 -17.50 -7.79 20.45
N GLY A 180 -17.34 -7.21 21.63
CA GLY A 180 -16.89 -7.95 22.80
C GLY A 180 -17.62 -7.54 24.05
N THR A 181 -17.88 -8.51 24.91
CA THR A 181 -18.21 -8.31 26.33
C THR A 181 -17.01 -8.71 27.18
N ALA A 182 -17.15 -8.72 28.51
CA ALA A 182 -16.11 -9.24 29.39
C ALA A 182 -15.85 -10.76 29.16
N GLN A 183 -16.87 -11.51 28.72
CA GLN A 183 -16.83 -12.96 28.59
C GLN A 183 -16.77 -13.45 27.13
N ASP A 184 -17.43 -12.74 26.21
CA ASP A 184 -17.57 -13.17 24.82
C ASP A 184 -16.88 -12.20 23.86
N THR A 185 -16.39 -12.69 22.73
CA THR A 185 -15.86 -11.87 21.63
C THR A 185 -16.30 -12.45 20.30
N TRP A 186 -16.88 -11.59 19.47
CA TRP A 186 -17.19 -11.82 18.08
C TRP A 186 -16.28 -10.93 17.26
N ALA A 187 -15.61 -11.50 16.26
CA ALA A 187 -14.78 -10.74 15.36
C ALA A 187 -14.97 -11.24 13.94
N ARG A 188 -14.75 -10.33 13.00
CA ARG A 188 -14.74 -10.61 11.57
C ARG A 188 -13.65 -9.76 10.94
N VAL A 189 -12.82 -10.38 10.11
CA VAL A 189 -11.86 -9.65 9.29
C VAL A 189 -12.14 -9.97 7.83
N THR A 190 -12.39 -8.91 7.05
CA THR A 190 -12.61 -9.01 5.60
C THR A 190 -11.42 -8.39 4.87
N LEU A 191 -10.82 -9.12 3.94
CA LEU A 191 -9.71 -8.69 3.10
C LEU A 191 -10.23 -8.17 1.76
N SER A 192 -9.60 -7.15 1.18
CA SER A 192 -9.92 -6.65 -0.16
C SER A 192 -8.71 -6.74 -1.08
N LEU A 193 -8.77 -7.62 -2.09
CA LEU A 193 -7.62 -7.95 -2.96
C LEU A 193 -8.10 -8.33 -4.38
N PRO A 194 -7.23 -8.26 -5.40
CA PRO A 194 -7.56 -8.77 -6.72
C PRO A 194 -7.53 -10.30 -6.75
N LYS A 195 -7.96 -10.89 -7.88
CA LYS A 195 -7.81 -12.33 -8.14
C LYS A 195 -6.32 -12.76 -8.10
N PRO A 196 -6.02 -14.05 -7.84
CA PRO A 196 -4.64 -14.52 -7.70
C PRO A 196 -3.74 -14.23 -8.92
N ASP A 197 -4.28 -14.35 -10.13
CA ASP A 197 -3.60 -14.08 -11.41
C ASP A 197 -3.34 -12.60 -11.67
N ARG A 198 -3.84 -11.72 -10.79
CA ARG A 198 -3.76 -10.26 -10.90
C ARG A 198 -2.96 -9.62 -9.76
N LEU A 199 -2.36 -10.42 -8.88
CA LEU A 199 -1.46 -9.93 -7.82
C LEU A 199 -0.15 -9.38 -8.40
N CYS A 200 0.42 -10.07 -9.39
CA CYS A 200 1.68 -9.71 -10.03
C CYS A 200 1.46 -8.90 -11.31
N CYS A 201 2.49 -8.16 -11.71
CA CYS A 201 2.53 -7.53 -13.02
C CYS A 201 2.57 -8.62 -14.12
N PRO A 202 1.66 -8.61 -15.11
CA PRO A 202 1.65 -9.62 -16.17
C PRO A 202 2.80 -9.44 -17.18
N ASN A 203 3.39 -8.24 -17.26
CA ASN A 203 4.53 -7.90 -18.09
C ASN A 203 5.63 -7.23 -17.24
N PRO A 204 6.38 -8.02 -16.44
CA PRO A 204 7.43 -7.46 -15.59
C PRO A 204 8.47 -6.74 -16.44
N THR A 205 8.99 -5.64 -15.90
CA THR A 205 9.92 -4.73 -16.58
C THR A 205 11.34 -4.91 -16.05
N ALA A 206 12.32 -4.42 -16.81
CA ALA A 206 13.74 -4.64 -16.53
C ALA A 206 14.21 -4.05 -15.18
N ASP A 207 15.38 -4.48 -14.71
CA ASP A 207 15.87 -4.22 -13.34
C ASP A 207 16.15 -2.74 -13.00
N SER A 208 16.23 -1.84 -13.99
CA SER A 208 16.57 -0.41 -13.79
C SER A 208 15.36 0.51 -14.02
N CYS A 209 14.35 0.38 -13.18
CA CYS A 209 13.12 1.16 -13.29
C CYS A 209 12.78 1.96 -12.03
N VAL A 210 12.00 3.02 -12.21
CA VAL A 210 11.33 3.81 -11.16
C VAL A 210 9.84 3.56 -11.30
N VAL A 211 9.20 2.97 -10.30
CA VAL A 211 7.75 2.69 -10.36
C VAL A 211 6.98 3.79 -9.65
N LEU A 212 6.17 4.53 -10.40
CA LEU A 212 5.27 5.55 -9.86
C LEU A 212 4.17 4.92 -9.03
N ALA A 213 3.91 5.52 -7.87
CA ALA A 213 2.73 5.21 -7.07
C ALA A 213 1.46 5.45 -7.90
N PRO A 214 0.44 4.59 -7.76
CA PRO A 214 -0.83 4.78 -8.43
C PRO A 214 -1.45 6.12 -7.99
N GLY A 215 -2.11 6.80 -8.92
CA GLY A 215 -2.78 8.07 -8.69
C GLY A 215 -3.98 8.22 -9.61
N SER A 216 -4.37 9.46 -9.91
CA SER A 216 -5.51 9.74 -10.80
C SER A 216 -5.35 9.07 -12.18
N THR A 217 -6.47 8.64 -12.75
CA THR A 217 -6.49 8.05 -14.09
C THR A 217 -6.19 9.10 -15.17
N ILE A 218 -5.23 8.80 -16.04
CA ILE A 218 -4.78 9.65 -17.15
C ILE A 218 -5.04 8.90 -18.45
N GLN A 219 -5.87 9.48 -19.32
CA GLN A 219 -6.14 8.89 -20.64
C GLN A 219 -4.92 9.08 -21.54
N VAL A 220 -4.53 7.99 -22.20
CA VAL A 220 -3.58 8.05 -23.31
C VAL A 220 -4.33 8.64 -24.53
N THR A 221 -3.58 9.13 -25.49
CA THR A 221 -4.14 9.61 -26.76
C THR A 221 -3.40 8.97 -27.91
N ARG A 222 -4.07 8.89 -29.07
CA ARG A 222 -3.55 8.32 -30.32
C ARG A 222 -3.35 6.80 -30.28
N GLU A 223 -4.06 6.11 -29.41
CA GLU A 223 -4.05 4.65 -29.32
C GLU A 223 -4.48 4.00 -30.64
N GLU A 224 -5.33 4.67 -31.43
CA GLU A 224 -5.76 4.20 -32.75
C GLU A 224 -4.61 3.96 -33.73
N GLN A 225 -3.47 4.64 -33.54
CA GLN A 225 -2.27 4.49 -34.37
C GLN A 225 -1.49 3.21 -34.05
N TYR A 226 -1.79 2.56 -32.92
CA TYR A 226 -1.05 1.42 -32.37
C TYR A 226 -1.96 0.20 -32.13
N MET A 227 -3.10 0.13 -32.82
CA MET A 227 -4.11 -0.91 -32.63
C MET A 227 -3.61 -2.34 -32.87
N GLU A 228 -2.65 -2.54 -33.78
CA GLU A 228 -2.07 -3.88 -34.02
C GLU A 228 -1.36 -4.43 -32.77
N HIS A 229 -0.49 -3.62 -32.17
CA HIS A 229 0.21 -3.98 -30.93
C HIS A 229 -0.78 -4.13 -29.77
N LEU A 230 -1.70 -3.17 -29.63
CA LEU A 230 -2.72 -3.19 -28.57
C LEU A 230 -3.62 -4.44 -28.65
N ALA A 231 -4.02 -4.86 -29.85
CA ALA A 231 -4.79 -6.08 -30.04
C ALA A 231 -3.99 -7.34 -29.64
N SER A 232 -2.68 -7.36 -29.93
CA SER A 232 -1.78 -8.44 -29.49
C SER A 232 -1.66 -8.51 -27.97
N LEU A 233 -1.54 -7.35 -27.30
CA LEU A 233 -1.53 -7.26 -25.83
C LEU A 233 -2.84 -7.78 -25.21
N LEU A 234 -4.01 -7.43 -25.78
CA LEU A 234 -5.29 -7.94 -25.30
C LEU A 234 -5.45 -9.45 -25.51
N ALA A 235 -4.96 -9.98 -26.63
CA ALA A 235 -4.96 -11.42 -26.88
C ALA A 235 -4.09 -12.17 -25.85
N ARG A 236 -2.98 -11.55 -25.41
CA ARG A 236 -2.04 -12.14 -24.44
C ARG A 236 -2.51 -12.03 -22.99
N PHE A 237 -3.03 -10.88 -22.57
CA PHE A 237 -3.31 -10.57 -21.16
C PHE A 237 -4.80 -10.55 -20.78
N GLY A 238 -5.68 -10.65 -21.78
CA GLY A 238 -7.12 -10.57 -21.67
C GLY A 238 -7.68 -9.18 -22.01
N SER A 239 -9.00 -9.12 -22.20
CA SER A 239 -9.74 -7.91 -22.60
C SER A 239 -9.82 -6.81 -21.53
N GLU A 240 -9.54 -7.15 -20.28
CA GLU A 240 -9.47 -6.23 -19.15
C GLU A 240 -8.32 -6.63 -18.23
N THR A 241 -7.27 -5.83 -18.21
CA THR A 241 -6.06 -6.10 -17.44
C THR A 241 -5.33 -4.82 -17.03
N VAL A 242 -4.40 -4.93 -16.10
CA VAL A 242 -3.48 -3.86 -15.72
C VAL A 242 -2.04 -4.32 -15.95
N VAL A 243 -1.32 -3.57 -16.78
CA VAL A 243 0.05 -3.85 -17.21
C VAL A 243 1.00 -2.76 -16.73
N ALA A 244 2.30 -3.00 -16.81
CA ALA A 244 3.31 -1.95 -16.71
C ALA A 244 3.43 -1.21 -18.04
N ALA A 245 3.40 0.11 -17.97
CA ALA A 245 3.73 1.00 -19.09
C ALA A 245 4.93 1.87 -18.72
N SER A 246 5.86 2.04 -19.65
CA SER A 246 6.99 2.95 -19.52
C SER A 246 6.69 4.29 -20.16
N LEU A 247 7.16 5.36 -19.53
CA LEU A 247 7.07 6.74 -20.01
C LEU A 247 8.43 7.19 -20.50
N ARG A 248 8.48 7.72 -21.72
CA ARG A 248 9.71 8.28 -22.32
C ARG A 248 9.48 9.65 -22.93
N ALA A 249 10.52 10.48 -22.96
CA ALA A 249 10.49 11.72 -23.72
C ALA A 249 10.58 11.40 -25.22
N ALA A 250 9.74 12.05 -26.02
CA ALA A 250 9.71 11.88 -27.46
C ALA A 250 9.48 13.21 -28.17
N ILE A 251 9.99 13.34 -29.39
CA ILE A 251 9.72 14.50 -30.24
C ILE A 251 8.63 14.13 -31.23
N GLU A 252 7.49 14.80 -31.11
CA GLU A 252 6.38 14.70 -32.05
C GLU A 252 6.61 15.68 -33.22
N GLN A 253 6.75 15.14 -34.43
CA GLN A 253 6.83 15.93 -35.65
C GLN A 253 5.43 16.41 -36.06
N ARG A 254 5.24 17.72 -36.15
CA ARG A 254 4.01 18.34 -36.69
C ARG A 254 4.33 19.00 -38.03
N PRO A 255 3.32 19.24 -38.89
CA PRO A 255 3.56 19.82 -40.22
C PRO A 255 4.34 21.15 -40.25
N ARG A 256 4.39 21.90 -39.13
CA ARG A 256 5.05 23.21 -39.04
C ARG A 256 5.93 23.39 -37.79
N SER A 257 6.07 22.37 -36.96
CA SER A 257 6.82 22.48 -35.70
C SER A 257 7.18 21.10 -35.14
N THR A 258 8.09 21.06 -34.18
CA THR A 258 8.32 19.90 -33.32
C THR A 258 7.83 20.23 -31.92
N VAL A 259 7.19 19.26 -31.27
CA VAL A 259 6.75 19.40 -29.88
C VAL A 259 7.26 18.21 -29.10
N GLU A 260 7.86 18.47 -27.95
CA GLU A 260 8.24 17.41 -27.02
C GLU A 260 7.00 16.89 -26.31
N VAL A 261 6.85 15.57 -26.28
CA VAL A 261 5.71 14.85 -25.70
C VAL A 261 6.22 13.72 -24.82
N VAL A 262 5.37 13.25 -23.91
CA VAL A 262 5.61 11.98 -23.22
C VAL A 262 4.94 10.87 -24.02
N ALA A 263 5.75 9.96 -24.57
CA ALA A 263 5.26 8.74 -25.20
C ALA A 263 5.06 7.65 -24.15
N VAL A 264 4.03 6.83 -24.38
CA VAL A 264 3.67 5.69 -23.55
C VAL A 264 4.03 4.43 -24.33
N ASP A 265 4.87 3.60 -23.74
CA ASP A 265 5.23 2.30 -24.32
C ASP A 265 4.80 1.15 -23.40
N ILE A 266 4.38 0.05 -24.01
CA ILE A 266 4.09 -1.22 -23.33
C ILE A 266 4.88 -2.31 -24.05
N ASP A 267 5.62 -3.12 -23.30
CA ASP A 267 6.56 -4.11 -23.83
C ASP A 267 7.59 -3.51 -24.81
N GLY A 268 8.02 -2.27 -24.55
CA GLY A 268 9.02 -1.55 -25.35
C GLY A 268 8.51 -1.00 -26.67
N GLN A 269 7.21 -1.11 -26.96
CA GLN A 269 6.58 -0.55 -28.15
C GLN A 269 5.57 0.53 -27.79
N GLN A 270 5.55 1.61 -28.57
CA GLN A 270 4.66 2.74 -28.34
C GLN A 270 3.20 2.33 -28.51
N VAL A 271 2.37 2.78 -27.58
CA VAL A 271 0.91 2.58 -27.59
C VAL A 271 0.12 3.88 -27.62
N GLY A 272 0.80 5.02 -27.48
CA GLY A 272 0.20 6.34 -27.59
C GLY A 272 1.09 7.44 -27.03
N ILE A 273 0.49 8.61 -26.80
CA ILE A 273 1.15 9.76 -26.19
C ILE A 273 0.24 10.42 -25.15
N LEU A 274 0.82 11.15 -24.22
CA LEU A 274 0.07 11.98 -23.28
C LEU A 274 -0.37 13.30 -23.92
N SER A 275 -1.52 13.83 -23.48
CA SER A 275 -1.97 15.16 -23.91
C SER A 275 -0.95 16.25 -23.51
N PRO A 276 -0.95 17.44 -24.12
CA PRO A 276 0.01 18.50 -23.80
C PRO A 276 0.05 18.87 -22.31
N THR A 277 -1.12 18.94 -21.68
CA THR A 277 -1.24 19.22 -20.24
C THR A 277 -0.59 18.13 -19.41
N GLN A 278 -0.81 16.85 -19.75
CA GLN A 278 -0.23 15.74 -19.00
C GLN A 278 1.26 15.58 -19.29
N THR A 279 1.71 15.84 -20.52
CA THR A 279 3.13 15.94 -20.86
C THR A 279 3.84 16.90 -19.92
N ALA A 280 3.33 18.12 -19.72
CA ALA A 280 3.95 19.09 -18.80
C ALA A 280 4.05 18.58 -17.35
N ASN A 281 3.08 17.77 -16.91
CA ASN A 281 3.06 17.20 -15.55
C ASN A 281 4.05 16.04 -15.34
N PHE A 282 4.36 15.28 -16.39
CA PHE A 282 5.18 14.06 -16.30
C PHE A 282 6.61 14.23 -16.82
N LEU A 283 6.84 15.15 -17.75
CA LEU A 283 8.13 15.36 -18.39
C LEU A 283 9.29 15.61 -17.39
N PRO A 284 9.11 16.34 -16.27
CA PRO A 284 10.17 16.49 -15.27
C PRO A 284 10.61 15.17 -14.65
N LEU A 285 9.66 14.28 -14.35
CA LEU A 285 9.94 12.95 -13.77
C LEU A 285 10.61 12.03 -14.79
N VAL A 286 10.11 12.05 -16.03
CA VAL A 286 10.66 11.25 -17.14
C VAL A 286 12.11 11.63 -17.39
N ARG A 287 12.41 12.93 -17.54
CA ARG A 287 13.77 13.41 -17.77
C ARG A 287 14.72 13.07 -16.63
N ARG A 288 14.25 13.15 -15.39
CA ARG A 288 15.06 12.74 -14.23
C ARG A 288 15.41 11.25 -14.31
N ALA A 289 14.41 10.39 -14.55
CA ALA A 289 14.63 8.95 -14.70
C ALA A 289 15.60 8.64 -15.84
N GLU A 290 15.40 9.24 -17.02
CA GLU A 290 16.28 9.06 -18.18
C GLU A 290 17.71 9.54 -17.90
N SER A 291 17.90 10.65 -17.17
CA SER A 291 19.23 11.15 -16.80
C SER A 291 19.98 10.22 -15.83
N GLU A 292 19.25 9.42 -15.04
CA GLU A 292 19.79 8.38 -14.16
C GLU A 292 19.93 7.02 -14.89
N GLY A 293 19.61 6.95 -16.19
CA GLY A 293 19.64 5.71 -16.97
C GLY A 293 18.54 4.72 -16.61
N ARG A 294 17.40 5.20 -16.07
CA ARG A 294 16.28 4.39 -15.58
C ARG A 294 15.02 4.68 -16.37
N ASN A 295 14.15 3.67 -16.48
CA ASN A 295 12.83 3.84 -17.08
C ASN A 295 11.80 4.25 -16.02
N LEU A 296 10.97 5.24 -16.31
CA LEU A 296 9.84 5.59 -15.47
C LEU A 296 8.65 4.71 -15.83
N ILE A 297 8.09 4.00 -14.85
CA ILE A 297 7.02 3.01 -15.04
C ILE A 297 5.80 3.40 -14.23
N CYS A 298 4.63 3.19 -14.80
CA CYS A 298 3.36 3.28 -14.11
C CYS A 298 2.45 2.10 -14.45
N ARG A 299 1.39 1.94 -13.66
CA ARG A 299 0.33 0.97 -13.95
C ARG A 299 -0.56 1.52 -15.07
N ALA A 300 -0.88 0.70 -16.06
CA ALA A 300 -1.75 1.06 -17.17
C ALA A 300 -2.89 0.04 -17.29
N SER A 301 -4.14 0.49 -17.25
CA SER A 301 -5.29 -0.35 -17.55
C SER A 301 -5.49 -0.44 -19.07
N LEU A 302 -5.56 -1.67 -19.56
CA LEU A 302 -5.97 -2.00 -20.92
C LEU A 302 -7.40 -2.52 -20.88
N ARG A 303 -8.28 -1.89 -21.66
CA ARG A 303 -9.67 -2.34 -21.81
C ARG A 303 -10.08 -2.26 -23.27
N GLY A 304 -10.63 -3.33 -23.81
CA GLY A 304 -11.20 -3.30 -25.16
C GLY A 304 -11.23 -4.63 -25.87
N ASN A 305 -11.20 -4.55 -27.20
CA ASN A 305 -11.18 -5.67 -28.12
C ASN A 305 -10.35 -5.34 -29.37
N SER A 306 -10.38 -6.20 -30.38
CA SER A 306 -9.62 -6.01 -31.63
C SER A 306 -10.02 -4.78 -32.45
N LEU A 307 -11.20 -4.18 -32.20
CA LEU A 307 -11.69 -3.00 -32.92
C LEU A 307 -11.36 -1.70 -32.22
N LYS A 308 -11.29 -1.71 -30.88
CA LYS A 308 -10.97 -0.53 -30.08
C LYS A 308 -10.32 -0.97 -28.77
N VAL A 309 -9.20 -0.33 -28.44
CA VAL A 309 -8.53 -0.47 -27.15
C VAL A 309 -8.42 0.90 -26.50
N ASP A 310 -8.88 0.98 -25.26
CA ASP A 310 -8.70 2.15 -24.39
C ASP A 310 -7.53 1.88 -23.45
N VAL A 311 -6.57 2.81 -23.39
CA VAL A 311 -5.40 2.75 -22.52
C VAL A 311 -5.44 3.90 -21.54
N ALA A 312 -5.38 3.59 -20.24
CA ALA A 312 -5.35 4.63 -19.21
C ALA A 312 -4.28 4.35 -18.17
N LEU A 313 -3.47 5.36 -17.85
CA LEU A 313 -2.42 5.28 -16.85
C LEU A 313 -2.96 5.62 -15.46
N HIS A 314 -2.39 5.01 -14.43
CA HIS A 314 -2.66 5.29 -13.03
C HIS A 314 -1.34 5.69 -12.38
N ALA A 315 -1.13 6.99 -12.22
CA ALA A 315 0.12 7.55 -11.73
C ALA A 315 -0.09 8.88 -11.01
N ARG A 316 0.67 9.11 -9.95
CA ARG A 316 0.82 10.44 -9.35
C ARG A 316 1.70 11.34 -10.21
N LYS A 317 1.31 12.61 -10.30
CA LYS A 317 1.99 13.65 -11.09
C LYS A 317 3.15 14.26 -10.30
N ALA A 318 4.07 14.95 -10.99
CA ALA A 318 5.22 15.57 -10.33
C ALA A 318 4.85 16.52 -9.19
N HIS A 319 3.80 17.33 -9.35
CA HIS A 319 3.36 18.30 -8.34
C HIS A 319 2.56 17.67 -7.18
N GLU A 320 2.18 16.41 -7.31
CA GLU A 320 1.45 15.68 -6.27
C GLU A 320 2.42 15.01 -5.28
N LEU A 321 3.71 14.87 -5.63
CA LEU A 321 4.74 14.22 -4.83
C LEU A 321 5.54 15.28 -4.05
N ASP A 322 5.74 15.06 -2.74
CA ASP A 322 6.64 15.91 -1.95
C ASP A 322 8.12 15.53 -2.12
N ASP A 323 9.04 16.35 -1.59
CA ASP A 323 10.48 16.13 -1.73
C ASP A 323 10.94 14.79 -1.12
N VAL A 324 10.33 14.37 -0.01
CA VAL A 324 10.68 13.12 0.67
C VAL A 324 10.23 11.93 -0.17
N GLU A 325 9.03 11.98 -0.74
CA GLU A 325 8.50 10.98 -1.64
C GLU A 325 9.32 10.88 -2.93
N LEU A 326 9.72 12.03 -3.50
CA LEU A 326 10.60 12.06 -4.67
C LEU A 326 11.98 11.47 -4.36
N GLU A 327 12.57 11.81 -3.21
CA GLU A 327 13.82 11.20 -2.78
C GLU A 327 13.68 9.68 -2.63
N GLN A 328 12.64 9.18 -1.98
CA GLN A 328 12.40 7.74 -1.81
C GLN A 328 12.16 7.01 -3.13
N LEU A 329 11.36 7.62 -4.01
CA LEU A 329 11.03 7.10 -5.33
C LEU A 329 12.28 6.83 -6.17
N PHE A 330 13.23 7.78 -6.16
CA PHE A 330 14.48 7.66 -6.90
C PHE A 330 15.61 6.98 -6.10
N ALA A 331 15.55 6.96 -4.76
CA ALA A 331 16.50 6.23 -3.92
C ALA A 331 16.30 4.71 -3.95
N THR A 332 15.08 4.23 -4.27
CA THR A 332 14.78 2.80 -4.41
C THR A 332 15.53 2.25 -5.61
N SER A 333 16.76 1.82 -5.38
CA SER A 333 17.64 1.14 -6.32
C SER A 333 17.56 -0.37 -6.07
N ARG A 334 17.23 -1.13 -7.11
CA ARG A 334 17.17 -2.61 -7.19
C ARG A 334 15.94 -3.24 -6.52
N ILE A 335 15.08 -3.83 -7.36
CA ILE A 335 14.41 -5.10 -7.01
C ILE A 335 15.40 -6.22 -7.36
#